data_AF-A0AAP2DCI9-F1
#
_entry.id   AF-A0AAP2DCI9-F1
#
_cell.length_a   1.000
_cell.length_b   1.000
_cell.length_c   1.000
_cell.angle_alpha   90.00
_cell.angle_beta   90.00
_cell.angle_gamma   90.00
#
_symmetry.space_group_name_H-M   'P 1'
#
loop_
_entity.id
_entity.type
_entity.pdbx_description
1 polymer ?
#
loop_
_entity_poly.entity_id
_entity_poly.type
_entity_poly.pdbx_seq_one_letter_code
_entity_poly.pdbx_strand_id
1 'polypeptide(L)'
;LELDKAFVIAQRGDMKLDATAEYRFDIIKSFTGAVFVDAGNIWLMRSDPDTVIIDGKKELNKAKRVGGEFRRKSFMNEIAVGTGVGFRMDFSFFVLRLDIAFPLRKAILYPEEKGEHGVPTRDETLARQRWKWVIDDIDFTKPGWRSDNLIFNIAIGYPF
;
A
#
# COMPACT_ATOMS: atom_id res chain seq x y z
N LEU A 1 19.40 25.24 11.92
CA LEU A 1 18.73 24.17 12.69
C LEU A 1 17.25 24.52 12.78
N GLU A 2 16.48 24.15 11.76
CA GLU A 2 15.02 24.07 11.85
C GLU A 2 14.65 22.66 11.40
N LEU A 3 14.32 21.83 12.39
CA LEU A 3 13.88 20.45 12.25
C LEU A 3 12.46 20.38 11.65
N ASP A 4 12.25 19.32 10.88
CA ASP A 4 11.02 18.51 10.85
C ASP A 4 9.67 19.20 10.60
N LYS A 5 9.48 19.67 9.36
CA LYS A 5 8.14 19.71 8.74
C LYS A 5 8.00 18.70 7.59
N ALA A 6 8.84 17.67 7.58
CA ALA A 6 8.65 16.47 6.79
C ALA A 6 7.91 15.35 7.56
N PHE A 7 7.22 15.71 8.66
CA PHE A 7 6.24 14.85 9.28
C PHE A 7 5.08 14.68 8.31
N VAL A 8 5.17 13.62 7.50
CA VAL A 8 4.07 12.80 7.02
C VAL A 8 2.74 13.57 7.02
N ILE A 9 2.43 14.22 5.90
CA ILE A 9 1.03 14.58 5.61
C ILE A 9 0.30 13.24 5.52
N ALA A 10 -0.19 12.80 6.66
CA ALA A 10 -0.99 11.62 6.81
C ALA A 10 -2.14 11.77 5.82
N GLN A 11 -2.12 10.83 4.89
CA GLN A 11 -3.06 10.56 3.82
C GLN A 11 -4.51 10.72 4.32
N ARG A 12 -5.05 11.94 4.29
CA ARG A 12 -6.48 12.20 4.54
C ARG A 12 -7.25 11.75 3.31
N GLY A 13 -7.36 10.44 3.13
CA GLY A 13 -8.48 9.91 2.38
C GLY A 13 -9.74 10.09 3.23
N ASP A 14 -10.75 10.75 2.68
CA ASP A 14 -12.02 10.95 3.39
C ASP A 14 -12.79 9.63 3.56
N MET A 15 -12.45 8.60 2.78
CA MET A 15 -13.03 7.25 2.87
C MET A 15 -11.95 6.17 2.86
N LYS A 16 -11.94 5.32 3.89
CA LYS A 16 -11.09 4.13 3.99
C LYS A 16 -11.98 2.88 4.03
N LEU A 17 -11.62 1.86 3.27
CA LEU A 17 -12.15 0.50 3.39
C LEU A 17 -11.00 -0.44 3.69
N ASP A 18 -11.19 -1.29 4.70
CA ASP A 18 -10.17 -2.20 5.19
C ASP A 18 -10.88 -3.42 5.78
N ALA A 19 -10.47 -4.60 5.32
CA ALA A 19 -10.98 -5.88 5.76
C ALA A 19 -9.81 -6.83 5.95
N THR A 20 -9.83 -7.59 7.04
CA THR A 20 -8.80 -8.58 7.34
C THR A 20 -9.48 -9.87 7.79
N ALA A 21 -9.04 -10.99 7.26
CA ALA A 21 -9.40 -12.31 7.74
C ALA A 21 -8.13 -13.05 8.13
N GLU A 22 -8.13 -13.65 9.30
CA GLU A 22 -7.00 -14.38 9.85
C GLU A 22 -7.48 -15.71 10.41
N TYR A 23 -6.77 -16.78 10.05
CA TYR A 23 -6.97 -18.10 10.60
C TYR A 23 -5.74 -18.49 11.43
N ARG A 24 -5.96 -18.76 12.72
CA ARG A 24 -4.93 -19.17 13.67
C ARG A 24 -5.07 -20.65 14.00
N PHE A 25 -3.94 -21.33 14.10
CA PHE A 25 -3.88 -22.75 14.47
C PHE A 25 -2.70 -23.00 15.40
N ASP A 26 -2.90 -23.83 16.41
CA ASP A 26 -1.85 -24.20 17.33
C ASP A 26 -0.93 -25.25 16.70
N ILE A 27 0.36 -24.96 16.67
CA ILE A 27 1.39 -25.91 16.21
C ILE A 27 1.80 -26.78 17.39
N ILE A 28 2.16 -26.13 18.51
CA ILE A 28 2.40 -26.72 19.83
C ILE A 28 1.95 -25.71 20.90
N LYS A 29 1.85 -26.12 22.17
CA LYS A 29 1.28 -25.29 23.27
C LYS A 29 1.86 -23.87 23.41
N SER A 30 3.10 -23.64 22.97
CA SER A 30 3.78 -22.34 23.02
C SER A 30 3.98 -21.67 21.64
N PHE A 31 3.51 -22.30 20.56
CA PHE A 31 3.66 -21.82 19.19
C PHE A 31 2.33 -21.89 18.44
N THR A 32 1.84 -20.72 18.00
CA THR A 32 0.64 -20.61 17.17
C THR A 32 1.04 -20.08 15.79
N GLY A 33 0.60 -20.78 14.75
CA GLY A 33 0.69 -20.32 13.37
C GLY A 33 -0.54 -19.50 12.99
N ALA A 34 -0.38 -18.60 12.03
CA ALA A 34 -1.46 -17.83 11.45
C ALA A 34 -1.29 -17.74 9.92
N VAL A 35 -2.40 -17.75 9.21
CA VAL A 35 -2.48 -17.31 7.81
C VAL A 35 -3.50 -16.19 7.74
N PHE A 36 -3.18 -15.14 7.00
CA PHE A 36 -4.06 -13.98 6.91
C PHE A 36 -4.17 -13.45 5.49
N VAL A 37 -5.29 -12.80 5.22
CA VAL A 37 -5.55 -12.03 4.01
C VAL A 37 -6.08 -10.66 4.44
N ASP A 38 -5.52 -9.62 3.85
CA ASP A 38 -5.98 -8.24 3.99
C ASP A 38 -6.48 -7.73 2.64
N ALA A 39 -7.48 -6.85 2.70
CA ALA A 39 -8.03 -6.21 1.53
C ALA A 39 -8.45 -4.79 1.89
N GLY A 40 -7.86 -3.79 1.25
CA GLY A 40 -8.17 -2.41 1.56
C GLY A 40 -7.72 -1.41 0.52
N ASN A 41 -8.28 -0.21 0.62
CA ASN A 41 -7.81 0.97 -0.08
C ASN A 41 -8.32 2.25 0.61
N ILE A 42 -7.68 3.37 0.29
CA ILE A 42 -8.02 4.70 0.79
C ILE A 42 -8.33 5.58 -0.42
N TRP A 43 -9.50 6.22 -0.41
CA TRP A 43 -9.95 7.13 -1.46
C TRP A 43 -10.18 8.54 -0.94
N LEU A 44 -10.07 9.49 -1.86
CA LEU A 44 -10.44 10.89 -1.67
C LEU A 44 -11.90 11.07 -2.09
N MET A 45 -12.74 11.72 -1.26
CA MET A 45 -14.14 11.99 -1.63
C MET A 45 -14.26 13.10 -2.67
N ARG A 46 -13.27 13.99 -2.75
CA ARG A 46 -13.12 14.99 -3.81
C ARG A 46 -11.71 14.92 -4.38
N SER A 47 -11.61 15.00 -5.70
CA SER A 47 -10.35 15.39 -6.31
C SER A 47 -10.17 16.87 -6.00
N ASP A 48 -9.53 17.19 -4.89
CA ASP A 48 -9.01 18.53 -4.75
C ASP A 48 -7.91 18.66 -5.82
N PRO A 49 -8.03 19.60 -6.78
CA PRO A 49 -6.85 20.08 -7.44
C PRO A 49 -6.02 20.69 -6.32
N ASP A 50 -5.03 19.96 -5.80
CA ASP A 50 -4.03 20.51 -4.90
C ASP A 50 -3.55 21.79 -5.61
N THR A 51 -3.99 22.99 -5.22
CA THR A 51 -3.51 24.22 -5.85
C THR A 51 -2.45 24.78 -4.94
N VAL A 52 -1.20 24.78 -5.39
CA VAL A 52 -0.10 25.38 -4.66
C VAL A 52 0.01 26.82 -5.13
N ILE A 53 0.15 27.76 -4.19
CA ILE A 53 0.49 29.14 -4.54
C ILE A 53 2.00 29.22 -4.70
N ILE A 54 2.45 29.48 -5.93
CA ILE A 54 3.85 29.80 -6.24
C ILE A 54 3.84 31.24 -6.77
N ASP A 55 4.63 32.12 -6.16
CA ASP A 55 4.77 33.53 -6.56
C ASP A 55 3.44 34.29 -6.72
N GLY A 56 2.51 34.08 -5.78
CA GLY A 56 1.20 34.76 -5.77
C GLY A 56 0.23 34.28 -6.86
N LYS A 57 0.58 33.25 -7.62
CA LYS A 57 -0.28 32.62 -8.63
C LYS A 57 -0.78 31.27 -8.13
N LYS A 58 -2.08 31.03 -8.32
CA LYS A 58 -2.72 29.75 -8.01
C LYS A 58 -2.31 28.75 -9.09
N GLU A 59 -1.25 27.99 -8.84
CA GLU A 59 -0.77 26.95 -9.74
C GLU A 59 -1.43 25.62 -9.38
N LEU A 60 -1.80 24.84 -10.38
CA LEU A 60 -2.28 23.48 -10.17
C LEU A 60 -1.08 22.62 -9.77
N ASN A 61 -1.10 22.02 -8.58
CA ASN A 61 -0.25 20.89 -8.26
C ASN A 61 -0.67 19.75 -9.20
N LYS A 62 0.08 19.63 -10.29
CA LYS A 62 -0.16 18.62 -11.32
C LYS A 62 0.24 17.21 -10.87
N ALA A 63 0.49 16.98 -9.57
CA ALA A 63 0.35 15.67 -8.96
C ALA A 63 -1.15 15.30 -8.89
N LYS A 64 -1.82 15.28 -10.05
CA LYS A 64 -3.14 14.69 -10.22
C LYS A 64 -2.97 13.24 -9.77
N ARG A 65 -3.49 12.90 -8.59
CA ARG A 65 -3.48 11.52 -8.08
C ARG A 65 -4.36 10.69 -9.00
N VAL A 66 -3.76 10.13 -10.05
CA VAL A 66 -4.48 9.40 -11.09
C VAL A 66 -5.14 8.17 -10.46
N GLY A 67 -6.47 8.19 -10.34
CA GLY A 67 -7.25 7.05 -9.85
C GLY A 67 -7.51 7.00 -8.34
N GLY A 68 -7.27 8.08 -7.58
CA GLY A 68 -7.53 8.14 -6.13
C GLY A 68 -8.93 8.62 -5.71
N GLU A 69 -9.79 8.98 -6.66
CA GLU A 69 -11.17 9.44 -6.39
C GLU A 69 -12.10 8.28 -6.11
N PHE A 70 -12.95 8.40 -5.08
CA PHE A 70 -13.98 7.41 -4.82
C PHE A 70 -15.03 7.42 -5.94
N ARG A 71 -15.09 6.33 -6.72
CA ARG A 71 -16.18 6.08 -7.69
C ARG A 71 -16.93 4.82 -7.30
N ARG A 72 -18.23 4.94 -7.04
CA ARG A 72 -19.11 3.81 -6.69
C ARG A 72 -19.09 2.64 -7.68
N LYS A 73 -18.72 2.86 -8.94
CA LYS A 73 -18.66 1.81 -9.97
C LYS A 73 -17.29 1.10 -10.05
N SER A 74 -16.20 1.72 -9.57
CA SER A 74 -14.84 1.18 -9.69
C SER A 74 -14.15 0.91 -8.35
N PHE A 75 -14.69 1.38 -7.21
CA PHE A 75 -14.04 1.21 -5.91
C PHE A 75 -13.70 -0.25 -5.57
N MET A 76 -14.58 -1.21 -5.89
CA MET A 76 -14.27 -2.64 -5.68
C MET A 76 -13.10 -3.14 -6.55
N ASN A 77 -12.90 -2.51 -7.71
CA ASN A 77 -11.78 -2.80 -8.61
C ASN A 77 -10.49 -2.09 -8.19
N GLU A 78 -10.54 -1.27 -7.14
CA GLU A 78 -9.43 -0.47 -6.63
C GLU A 78 -9.01 -0.96 -5.24
N ILE A 79 -9.24 -2.23 -4.91
CA ILE A 79 -8.87 -2.82 -3.62
C ILE A 79 -7.52 -3.53 -3.77
N ALA A 80 -6.55 -3.15 -2.95
CA ALA A 80 -5.31 -3.91 -2.77
C ALA A 80 -5.61 -5.16 -1.95
N VAL A 81 -4.96 -6.27 -2.28
CA VAL A 81 -5.12 -7.53 -1.54
C VAL A 81 -3.74 -8.06 -1.19
N GLY A 82 -3.46 -8.17 0.10
CA GLY A 82 -2.27 -8.78 0.65
C GLY A 82 -2.59 -10.12 1.31
N THR A 83 -1.61 -10.99 1.40
CA THR A 83 -1.70 -12.19 2.23
C THR A 83 -0.36 -12.45 2.91
N GLY A 84 -0.40 -13.25 3.96
CA GLY A 84 0.82 -13.61 4.67
C GLY A 84 0.65 -14.73 5.66
N VAL A 85 1.77 -15.06 6.28
CA VAL A 85 1.87 -16.04 7.35
C VAL A 85 2.42 -15.36 8.58
N GLY A 86 1.90 -15.76 9.74
CA GLY A 86 2.31 -15.27 11.05
C GLY A 86 2.73 -16.42 11.94
N PHE A 87 3.70 -16.15 12.81
CA PHE A 87 4.12 -17.05 13.87
C PHE A 87 4.10 -16.30 15.19
N ARG A 88 3.47 -16.91 16.19
CA ARG A 88 3.43 -16.41 17.55
C ARG A 88 4.12 -17.42 18.47
N MET A 89 5.02 -16.92 19.30
CA MET A 89 5.73 -17.67 20.33
C MET A 89 5.43 -17.07 21.69
N ASP A 90 4.82 -17.87 22.56
CA ASP A 90 4.49 -17.47 23.93
C ASP A 90 5.60 -17.95 24.88
N PHE A 91 6.46 -17.01 25.31
CA PHE A 91 7.47 -17.24 26.35
C PHE A 91 6.93 -16.78 27.71
N SER A 92 7.61 -17.19 28.79
CA SER A 92 7.16 -16.91 30.17
C SER A 92 7.05 -15.42 30.51
N PHE A 93 7.82 -14.55 29.86
CA PHE A 93 7.91 -13.11 30.19
C PHE A 93 7.55 -12.19 29.04
N PHE A 94 7.45 -12.72 27.80
CA PHE A 94 7.13 -11.94 26.61
C PHE A 94 6.54 -12.84 25.52
N VAL A 95 5.83 -12.22 24.58
CA VAL A 95 5.32 -12.87 23.37
C VAL A 95 6.08 -12.30 22.18
N LEU A 96 6.59 -13.18 21.31
CA LEU A 96 7.23 -12.79 20.06
C LEU A 96 6.30 -13.12 18.90
N ARG A 97 6.16 -12.16 17.98
CA ARG A 97 5.44 -12.35 16.73
C ARG A 97 6.35 -12.07 15.54
N LEU A 98 6.26 -12.94 14.55
CA LEU A 98 6.95 -12.84 13.26
C LEU A 98 5.91 -12.97 12.16
N ASP A 99 5.70 -11.90 11.41
CA ASP A 99 4.73 -11.86 10.32
C ASP A 99 5.44 -11.57 9.00
N ILE A 100 5.12 -12.34 7.95
CA ILE A 100 5.64 -12.16 6.59
C ILE A 100 4.45 -12.00 5.66
N ALA A 101 4.38 -10.90 4.93
CA ALA A 101 3.30 -10.60 3.99
C ALA A 101 3.84 -10.30 2.58
N PHE A 102 2.99 -10.56 1.58
CA PHE A 102 3.23 -10.25 0.18
C PHE A 102 1.92 -9.91 -0.56
N PRO A 103 1.97 -9.11 -1.63
CA PRO A 103 0.77 -8.69 -2.35
C PRO A 103 0.25 -9.81 -3.27
N LEU A 104 -1.06 -10.02 -3.28
CA LEU A 104 -1.78 -10.77 -4.31
C LEU A 104 -2.33 -9.83 -5.40
N ARG A 105 -2.67 -8.60 -5.02
CA ARG A 105 -3.17 -7.55 -5.92
C ARG A 105 -2.67 -6.19 -5.49
N LYS A 106 -2.09 -5.43 -6.42
CA LYS A 106 -1.57 -4.08 -6.15
C LYS A 106 -1.82 -3.12 -7.31
N ALA A 107 -1.75 -1.82 -7.00
CA ALA A 107 -1.74 -0.76 -7.99
C ALA A 107 -0.32 -0.64 -8.61
N ILE A 108 -0.26 -0.62 -9.94
CA ILE A 108 0.96 -0.39 -10.70
C ILE A 108 0.80 0.94 -11.43
N LEU A 109 1.78 1.82 -11.27
CA LEU A 109 1.87 3.08 -12.00
C LEU A 109 2.64 2.84 -13.29
N TYR A 110 1.97 3.02 -14.42
CA TYR A 110 2.60 3.00 -15.72
C TYR A 110 2.93 4.44 -16.12
N PRO A 111 4.19 4.76 -16.45
CA PRO A 111 4.47 6.03 -17.11
C PRO A 111 3.68 6.06 -18.42
N GLU A 112 3.01 7.18 -18.70
CA GLU A 112 2.35 7.37 -19.99
C GLU A 112 3.42 7.45 -21.09
N GLU A 113 3.21 6.78 -22.21
CA GLU A 113 4.16 6.78 -23.32
C GLU A 113 4.34 8.21 -23.85
N LYS A 114 5.60 8.57 -24.13
CA LYS A 114 5.98 9.86 -24.71
C LYS A 114 5.19 10.10 -25.99
N GLY A 115 4.75 11.34 -26.21
CA GLY A 115 4.23 11.74 -27.52
C GLY A 115 5.23 11.46 -28.64
N GLU A 116 4.74 11.34 -29.88
CA GLU A 116 5.59 11.25 -31.07
C GLU A 116 6.67 12.34 -31.03
N HIS A 117 7.91 11.95 -31.36
CA HIS A 117 9.12 12.78 -31.36
C HIS A 117 9.73 13.19 -30.00
N GLY A 118 9.28 12.60 -28.88
CA GLY A 118 9.98 12.76 -27.60
C GLY A 118 9.94 14.18 -27.02
N VAL A 119 9.02 15.01 -27.52
CA VAL A 119 8.73 16.34 -27.00
C VAL A 119 7.68 16.20 -25.90
N PRO A 120 7.97 16.65 -24.67
CA PRO A 120 6.99 16.54 -23.62
C PRO A 120 5.78 17.46 -23.81
N THR A 121 4.62 16.89 -24.11
CA THR A 121 3.32 17.57 -24.09
C THR A 121 3.02 18.09 -22.67
N ARG A 122 2.38 19.26 -22.53
CA ARG A 122 2.11 19.92 -21.24
C ARG A 122 1.27 19.10 -20.23
N ASP A 123 0.78 17.93 -20.63
CA ASP A 123 -0.02 16.96 -19.87
C ASP A 123 0.71 15.63 -19.55
N GLU A 124 2.00 15.48 -19.90
CA GLU A 124 2.75 14.21 -19.82
C GLU A 124 3.17 13.72 -18.43
N THR A 125 2.79 14.40 -17.35
CA THR A 125 3.09 13.94 -15.98
C THR A 125 2.08 12.93 -15.44
N LEU A 126 1.14 12.44 -16.25
CA LEU A 126 0.03 11.60 -15.81
C LEU A 126 0.37 10.10 -15.91
N ALA A 127 1.07 9.57 -14.90
CA ALA A 127 1.20 8.13 -14.75
C ALA A 127 -0.19 7.47 -14.65
N ARG A 128 -0.49 6.46 -15.48
CA ARG A 128 -1.75 5.72 -15.41
C ARG A 128 -1.66 4.64 -14.33
N GLN A 129 -2.50 4.73 -13.31
CA GLN A 129 -2.64 3.68 -12.31
C GLN A 129 -3.52 2.53 -12.84
N ARG A 130 -3.01 1.29 -12.79
CA ARG A 130 -3.80 0.09 -13.07
C ARG A 130 -3.68 -0.92 -11.94
N TRP A 131 -4.78 -1.57 -11.62
CA TRP A 131 -4.84 -2.63 -10.60
C TRP A 131 -4.57 -3.97 -11.25
N LYS A 132 -3.56 -4.70 -10.76
CA LYS A 132 -3.14 -6.00 -11.32
C LYS A 132 -3.13 -7.07 -10.22
N TRP A 133 -3.66 -8.25 -10.54
CA TRP A 133 -3.39 -9.48 -9.80
C TRP A 133 -1.98 -9.95 -10.16
N VAL A 134 -1.14 -10.12 -9.14
CA VAL A 134 0.29 -10.43 -9.30
C VAL A 134 0.62 -11.84 -8.81
N ILE A 135 -0.40 -12.70 -8.66
CA ILE A 135 -0.26 -14.07 -8.16
C ILE A 135 0.73 -14.87 -9.02
N ASP A 136 0.61 -14.75 -10.35
CA ASP A 136 1.50 -15.42 -11.30
C ASP A 136 2.92 -14.81 -11.34
N ASP A 137 3.10 -13.60 -10.81
CA ASP A 137 4.38 -12.91 -10.74
C ASP A 137 5.13 -13.20 -9.41
N ILE A 138 4.56 -14.01 -8.51
CA ILE A 138 5.15 -14.32 -7.21
C ILE A 138 6.37 -15.22 -7.39
N ASP A 139 7.54 -14.73 -6.95
CA ASP A 139 8.79 -15.49 -7.05
C ASP A 139 9.68 -15.27 -5.82
N PHE A 140 9.51 -16.12 -4.81
CA PHE A 140 10.32 -16.07 -3.58
C PHE A 140 11.78 -16.46 -3.80
N THR A 141 12.13 -17.08 -4.93
CA THR A 141 13.50 -17.50 -5.22
C THR A 141 14.38 -16.32 -5.61
N LYS A 142 13.80 -15.30 -6.25
CA LYS A 142 14.50 -14.11 -6.72
C LYS A 142 14.72 -13.09 -5.59
N PRO A 143 15.98 -12.70 -5.30
CA PRO A 143 16.26 -11.68 -4.29
C PRO A 143 15.58 -10.34 -4.55
N GLY A 144 15.55 -9.88 -5.81
CA GLY A 144 14.92 -8.61 -6.18
C GLY A 144 13.40 -8.62 -5.99
N TRP A 145 12.74 -9.75 -6.28
CA TRP A 145 11.31 -9.86 -5.99
C TRP A 145 11.04 -9.79 -4.48
N ARG A 146 11.87 -10.47 -3.68
CA ARG A 146 11.74 -10.46 -2.22
C ARG A 146 11.92 -9.07 -1.63
N SER A 147 12.92 -8.31 -2.07
CA SER A 147 13.13 -6.94 -1.57
C SER A 147 11.97 -6.00 -1.88
N ASP A 148 11.29 -6.22 -3.01
CA ASP A 148 10.27 -5.30 -3.50
C ASP A 148 8.86 -5.65 -3.01
N ASN A 149 8.63 -6.90 -2.58
CA ASN A 149 7.30 -7.42 -2.29
C ASN A 149 7.13 -8.06 -0.90
N LEU A 150 8.21 -8.47 -0.23
CA LEU A 150 8.10 -9.02 1.12
C LEU A 150 8.10 -7.93 2.17
N ILE A 151 7.10 -7.97 3.03
CA ILE A 151 7.01 -7.15 4.23
C ILE A 151 7.22 -8.05 5.43
N PHE A 152 8.24 -7.75 6.22
CA PHE A 152 8.56 -8.46 7.45
C PHE A 152 8.22 -7.58 8.64
N ASN A 153 7.42 -8.11 9.57
CA ASN A 153 7.09 -7.45 10.82
C ASN A 153 7.51 -8.32 12.00
N ILE A 154 8.12 -7.68 13.00
CA ILE A 154 8.50 -8.30 14.26
C ILE A 154 7.85 -7.49 15.38
N ALA A 155 7.15 -8.17 16.28
CA ALA A 155 6.55 -7.53 17.45
C ALA A 155 6.89 -8.29 18.74
N ILE A 156 7.19 -7.54 19.79
CA ILE A 156 7.43 -8.06 21.14
C ILE A 156 6.34 -7.49 22.04
N GLY A 157 5.60 -8.37 22.72
CA GLY A 157 4.55 -8.00 23.66
C GLY A 157 4.77 -8.63 25.03
N TYR A 158 3.97 -8.20 26.01
CA TYR A 158 3.94 -8.82 27.34
C TYR A 158 2.75 -9.77 27.47
N PRO A 159 2.88 -10.90 28.18
CA PRO A 159 1.76 -11.77 28.50
C PRO A 159 0.93 -11.11 29.61
N PHE A 160 -0.24 -10.56 29.27
CA PHE A 160 -1.23 -10.09 30.24
C PHE A 160 -2.59 -10.74 29.98
#